data_AF-A0A5F9C4H5-F1
#
_entry.id   AF-A0A5F9C4H5-F1
#
_cell.length_a   1.000
_cell.length_b   1.000
_cell.length_c   1.000
_cell.angle_alpha   90.00
_cell.angle_beta   90.00
_cell.angle_gamma   90.00
#
_symmetry.space_group_name_H-M   'P 1'
#
loop_
_entity.id
_entity.type
_entity.pdbx_description
1 polymer ?
#
loop_
_entity_poly.entity_id
_entity_poly.type
_entity_poly.pdbx_seq_one_letter_code
_entity_poly.pdbx_strand_id
1 'polypeptide(L)'
;MAGLCLAAAALLVATVLSKYKKSPEQVGSQAVCLALGLWAAVCLISLSLFWGLALFSLSCLLMYTYLSEQEWLPVDQKAVLVTGSDCGLGHAICKHLDKMGFTVFAGVLNEQGSGAEELRRSCSSRLSVLQMDVTKPEQVKEAHSKVVEKVQDKGLWAVINNAGIFGFPADGELIPMNEYKQCMAVNFFGAVEVTKTFLPLLRRSKGRLVNISSMGAGVPMEKMASYSSTKAALTMFSSVMRQELSKWGVKVAVVQPGAFQTKITGTSDMWEMHEKKILEHLPREVLADYGEDYILTLKHFLAHLLDTASPDFSPLILDVQHALCAKHPAAFYSPGRRCYPLGVKGKLRASP
;
A
#
# COMPACT_ATOMS: atom_id res chain seq x y z
N MET A 1 6.20 0.90 51.64
CA MET A 1 5.30 0.85 50.45
C MET A 1 5.71 1.81 49.33
N ALA A 2 5.98 3.10 49.59
CA ALA A 2 6.39 4.05 48.56
C ALA A 2 7.61 3.59 47.70
N GLY A 3 8.59 2.94 48.33
CA GLY A 3 9.77 2.41 47.62
C GLY A 3 9.48 1.28 46.61
N LEU A 4 8.44 0.46 46.83
CA LEU A 4 8.05 -0.60 45.90
C LEU A 4 7.34 -0.02 44.66
N CYS A 5 6.52 1.00 44.84
CA CYS A 5 5.88 1.71 43.72
C CYS A 5 6.91 2.48 42.88
N LEU A 6 7.90 3.12 43.52
CA LEU A 6 9.02 3.78 42.84
C LEU A 6 9.88 2.77 42.05
N ALA A 7 10.15 1.60 42.62
CA ALA A 7 10.91 0.55 41.95
C ALA A 7 10.16 -0.02 40.72
N ALA A 8 8.84 -0.23 40.82
CA ALA A 8 8.01 -0.69 39.71
C ALA A 8 7.95 0.34 38.57
N ALA A 9 7.79 1.63 38.91
CA ALA A 9 7.82 2.72 37.93
C ALA A 9 9.21 2.82 37.25
N ALA A 10 10.30 2.72 38.01
CA ALA A 10 11.66 2.74 37.47
C ALA A 10 11.95 1.56 36.54
N LEU A 11 11.49 0.35 36.88
CA LEU A 11 11.60 -0.83 36.03
C LEU A 11 10.85 -0.67 34.70
N LEU A 12 9.63 -0.14 34.74
CA LEU A 12 8.84 0.14 33.53
C LEU A 12 9.55 1.14 32.63
N VAL A 13 9.99 2.28 33.19
CA VAL A 13 10.77 3.29 32.48
C VAL A 13 12.04 2.67 31.87
N ALA A 14 12.74 1.80 32.59
CA ALA A 14 13.94 1.12 32.09
C ALA A 14 13.63 0.13 30.94
N THR A 15 12.57 -0.68 31.04
CA THR A 15 12.16 -1.59 29.95
C THR A 15 11.68 -0.84 28.70
N VAL A 16 11.02 0.29 28.91
CA VAL A 16 10.56 1.19 27.86
C VAL A 16 11.77 1.82 27.16
N LEU A 17 12.74 2.36 27.93
CA LEU A 17 14.02 2.89 27.43
C LEU A 17 14.89 1.83 26.70
N SER A 18 14.91 0.59 27.18
CA SER A 18 15.70 -0.47 26.52
C SER A 18 15.09 -0.92 25.19
N LYS A 19 13.75 -0.97 25.09
CA LYS A 19 13.06 -1.15 23.81
C LYS A 19 13.23 0.06 22.89
N TYR A 20 13.28 1.29 23.42
CA TYR A 20 13.50 2.52 22.64
C TYR A 20 14.85 2.59 21.93
N LYS A 21 15.92 2.06 22.55
CA LYS A 21 17.25 2.05 21.93
C LYS A 21 17.29 1.25 20.62
N LYS A 22 16.31 0.38 20.37
CA LYS A 22 16.22 -0.46 19.16
C LYS A 22 15.36 0.14 18.03
N SER A 23 14.65 1.27 18.22
CA SER A 23 13.75 1.83 17.19
C SER A 23 13.67 3.37 17.25
N PRO A 24 14.66 4.09 16.70
CA PRO A 24 14.83 5.54 16.89
C PRO A 24 13.84 6.46 16.13
N GLU A 25 13.03 5.97 15.20
CA GLU A 25 12.25 6.84 14.27
C GLU A 25 10.85 7.29 14.73
N GLN A 26 10.43 7.01 15.98
CA GLN A 26 9.05 7.30 16.42
C GLN A 26 8.93 8.31 17.58
N VAL A 27 9.04 9.61 17.28
CA VAL A 27 8.84 10.70 18.26
C VAL A 27 7.42 10.72 18.86
N GLY A 28 6.39 10.31 18.09
CA GLY A 28 5.00 10.26 18.57
C GLY A 28 4.72 9.16 19.61
N SER A 29 5.32 7.98 19.44
CA SER A 29 5.19 6.85 20.37
C SER A 29 5.92 7.13 21.70
N GLN A 30 7.00 7.93 21.65
CA GLN A 30 7.78 8.38 22.81
C GLN A 30 6.95 9.26 23.76
N ALA A 31 6.20 10.22 23.23
CA ALA A 31 5.38 11.12 24.04
C ALA A 31 4.21 10.40 24.75
N VAL A 32 3.56 9.45 24.05
CA VAL A 32 2.41 8.70 24.60
C VAL A 32 2.83 7.80 25.76
N CYS A 33 3.95 7.09 25.65
CA CYS A 33 4.39 6.21 26.73
C CYS A 33 4.92 6.98 27.95
N LEU A 34 5.61 8.10 27.74
CA LEU A 34 6.00 9.00 28.84
C LEU A 34 4.79 9.57 29.55
N ALA A 35 3.77 10.01 28.80
CA ALA A 35 2.52 10.52 29.36
C ALA A 35 1.76 9.43 30.15
N LEU A 36 1.65 8.20 29.63
CA LEU A 36 1.00 7.08 30.32
C LEU A 36 1.77 6.66 31.59
N GLY A 37 3.11 6.64 31.54
CA GLY A 37 3.94 6.33 32.71
C GLY A 37 3.82 7.37 33.81
N LEU A 38 3.82 8.67 33.46
CA LEU A 38 3.61 9.78 34.39
C LEU A 38 2.19 9.75 34.99
N TRP A 39 1.17 9.48 34.16
CA TRP A 39 -0.22 9.38 34.61
C TRP A 39 -0.42 8.23 35.60
N ALA A 40 0.16 7.06 35.30
CA ALA A 40 0.10 5.90 36.19
C ALA A 40 0.79 6.15 37.55
N ALA A 41 1.90 6.90 37.56
CA ALA A 41 2.58 7.32 38.78
C ALA A 41 1.72 8.30 39.62
N VAL A 42 1.01 9.24 38.98
CA VAL A 42 0.10 10.16 39.66
C VAL A 42 -1.10 9.42 40.26
N CYS A 43 -1.68 8.45 39.55
CA CYS A 43 -2.78 7.62 40.07
C CYS A 43 -2.38 6.79 41.30
N LEU A 44 -1.12 6.34 41.40
CA LEU A 44 -0.62 5.60 42.57
C LEU A 44 -0.45 6.49 43.81
N ILE A 45 -0.29 7.80 43.65
CA ILE A 45 -0.06 8.75 44.74
C ILE A 45 -1.39 9.35 45.27
N SER A 46 -2.39 9.50 44.40
CA SER A 46 -3.61 10.29 44.66
C SER A 46 -4.87 9.49 44.99
N LEU A 47 -4.87 8.18 44.76
CA LEU A 47 -6.02 7.29 44.99
C LEU A 47 -5.72 6.29 46.10
N SER A 48 -6.77 5.71 46.70
CA SER A 48 -6.62 4.57 47.62
C SER A 48 -5.82 3.46 46.93
N LEU A 49 -5.01 2.72 47.70
CA LEU A 49 -4.07 1.71 47.19
C LEU A 49 -4.69 0.74 46.16
N PHE A 50 -5.95 0.35 46.36
CA PHE A 50 -6.70 -0.52 45.45
C PHE A 50 -6.91 0.10 44.06
N TRP A 51 -7.50 1.30 44.01
CA TRP A 51 -7.77 2.00 42.74
C TRP A 51 -6.49 2.45 42.03
N GLY A 52 -5.45 2.83 42.77
CA GLY A 52 -4.14 3.17 42.20
C GLY A 52 -3.48 1.96 41.51
N LEU A 53 -3.49 0.79 42.14
CA LEU A 53 -2.98 -0.46 41.54
C LEU A 53 -3.82 -0.92 40.35
N ALA A 54 -5.14 -0.75 40.40
CA ALA A 54 -6.03 -1.10 39.29
C ALA A 54 -5.76 -0.23 38.04
N LEU A 55 -5.66 1.10 38.21
CA LEU A 55 -5.36 2.02 37.11
C LEU A 55 -3.95 1.83 36.56
N PHE A 56 -2.96 1.58 37.44
CA PHE A 56 -1.60 1.26 37.02
C PHE A 56 -1.51 -0.04 36.24
N SER A 57 -2.22 -1.09 36.69
CA SER A 57 -2.27 -2.36 35.97
C SER A 57 -2.96 -2.20 34.61
N LEU A 58 -4.04 -1.41 34.54
CA LEU A 58 -4.72 -1.07 33.30
C LEU A 58 -3.81 -0.26 32.36
N SER A 59 -3.08 0.74 32.85
CA SER A 59 -2.17 1.53 32.03
C SER A 59 -0.99 0.69 31.52
N CYS A 60 -0.46 -0.21 32.35
CA CYS A 60 0.58 -1.15 31.94
C CYS A 60 0.07 -2.13 30.89
N LEU A 61 -1.16 -2.63 31.03
CA LEU A 61 -1.78 -3.49 30.04
C LEU A 61 -1.98 -2.75 28.71
N LEU A 62 -2.55 -1.54 28.75
CA LEU A 62 -2.74 -0.69 27.57
C LEU A 62 -1.41 -0.35 26.89
N MET A 63 -0.37 -0.05 27.66
CA MET A 63 0.96 0.21 27.14
C MET A 63 1.59 -1.06 26.55
N TYR A 64 1.43 -2.22 27.20
CA TYR A 64 1.91 -3.49 26.68
C TYR A 64 1.24 -3.85 25.36
N THR A 65 -0.09 -3.72 25.27
CA THR A 65 -0.83 -3.96 24.01
C THR A 65 -0.39 -2.98 22.93
N TYR A 66 -0.25 -1.69 23.25
CA TYR A 66 0.22 -0.67 22.30
C TYR A 66 1.65 -0.95 21.80
N LEU A 67 2.57 -1.30 22.69
CA LEU A 67 3.96 -1.62 22.33
C LEU A 67 4.09 -2.95 21.60
N SER A 68 3.24 -3.94 21.93
CA SER A 68 3.20 -5.23 21.24
C SER A 68 2.70 -5.09 19.80
N GLU A 69 1.80 -4.15 19.52
CA GLU A 69 1.37 -3.83 18.16
C GLU A 69 2.50 -3.22 17.31
N GLN A 70 3.47 -2.55 17.94
CA GLN A 70 4.59 -1.90 17.27
C GLN A 70 5.83 -2.78 17.09
N GLU A 71 5.74 -4.10 17.24
CA GLU A 71 6.90 -4.97 17.04
C GLU A 71 7.24 -5.10 15.54
N TRP A 72 8.48 -4.74 15.17
CA TRP A 72 8.99 -4.80 13.80
C TRP A 72 9.78 -6.09 13.57
N LEU A 73 9.54 -6.73 12.43
CA LEU A 73 10.27 -7.91 11.98
C LEU A 73 11.56 -7.49 11.26
N PRO A 74 12.65 -8.26 11.39
CA PRO A 74 13.91 -7.95 10.71
C PRO A 74 13.74 -8.00 9.19
N VAL A 75 14.51 -7.20 8.48
CA VAL A 75 14.51 -7.13 7.00
C VAL A 75 15.46 -8.17 6.39
N ASP A 76 16.49 -8.57 7.11
CA ASP A 76 17.58 -9.39 6.59
C ASP A 76 17.07 -10.68 5.92
N GLN A 77 17.63 -10.96 4.74
CA GLN A 77 17.32 -12.11 3.89
C GLN A 77 15.87 -12.24 3.41
N LYS A 78 15.05 -11.19 3.55
CA LYS A 78 13.71 -11.16 2.97
C LYS A 78 13.74 -10.64 1.54
N ALA A 79 12.99 -11.31 0.68
CA ALA A 79 12.85 -10.92 -0.71
C ALA A 79 11.43 -10.40 -1.02
N VAL A 80 11.33 -9.33 -1.81
CA VAL A 80 10.08 -8.67 -2.15
C VAL A 80 9.96 -8.50 -3.65
N LEU A 81 8.82 -8.88 -4.23
CA LEU A 81 8.45 -8.55 -5.59
C LEU A 81 7.56 -7.32 -5.61
N VAL A 82 7.86 -6.35 -6.48
CA VAL A 82 7.02 -5.18 -6.75
C VAL A 82 6.70 -5.14 -8.24
N THR A 83 5.43 -5.04 -8.61
CA THR A 83 5.02 -4.91 -10.02
C THR A 83 4.83 -3.45 -10.43
N GLY A 84 5.07 -3.12 -11.70
CA GLY A 84 4.91 -1.75 -12.22
C GLY A 84 5.95 -0.78 -11.65
N SER A 85 7.22 -1.19 -11.68
CA SER A 85 8.33 -0.43 -11.10
C SER A 85 9.04 0.51 -12.08
N ASP A 86 8.51 0.67 -13.30
CA ASP A 86 9.08 1.54 -14.33
C ASP A 86 9.13 3.01 -13.90
N CYS A 87 8.16 3.47 -13.09
CA CYS A 87 8.10 4.84 -12.60
C CYS A 87 7.20 4.97 -11.35
N GLY A 88 7.06 6.19 -10.84
CA GLY A 88 6.07 6.53 -9.82
C GLY A 88 6.23 5.75 -8.51
N LEU A 89 5.11 5.26 -7.97
CA LEU A 89 5.06 4.62 -6.65
C LEU A 89 5.89 3.33 -6.60
N GLY A 90 5.72 2.42 -7.55
CA GLY A 90 6.45 1.14 -7.58
C GLY A 90 7.96 1.35 -7.61
N HIS A 91 8.41 2.30 -8.42
CA HIS A 91 9.81 2.68 -8.52
C HIS A 91 10.37 3.22 -7.19
N ALA A 92 9.64 4.12 -6.53
CA ALA A 92 10.04 4.66 -5.24
C ALA A 92 10.03 3.61 -4.12
N ILE A 93 9.03 2.72 -4.12
CA ILE A 93 8.96 1.57 -3.21
C ILE A 93 10.21 0.69 -3.38
N CYS A 94 10.57 0.34 -4.61
CA CYS A 94 11.77 -0.47 -4.88
C CYS A 94 13.04 0.15 -4.29
N LYS A 95 13.27 1.44 -4.53
CA LYS A 95 14.45 2.16 -4.02
C LYS A 95 14.47 2.21 -2.50
N HIS A 96 13.31 2.40 -1.87
CA HIS A 96 13.20 2.42 -0.42
C HIS A 96 13.50 1.04 0.19
N LEU A 97 12.90 -0.02 -0.34
CA LEU A 97 13.09 -1.38 0.16
C LEU A 97 14.54 -1.87 -0.02
N ASP A 98 15.19 -1.51 -1.12
CA ASP A 98 16.61 -1.82 -1.34
C ASP A 98 17.51 -1.13 -0.29
N LYS A 99 17.25 0.14 0.02
CA LYS A 99 17.93 0.90 1.08
C LYS A 99 17.72 0.29 2.47
N MET A 100 16.54 -0.27 2.73
CA MET A 100 16.26 -1.00 3.97
C MET A 100 16.97 -2.35 4.08
N GLY A 101 17.53 -2.88 2.98
CA GLY A 101 18.26 -4.14 2.96
C GLY A 101 17.48 -5.34 2.41
N PHE A 102 16.26 -5.15 1.87
CA PHE A 102 15.54 -6.23 1.20
C PHE A 102 16.27 -6.67 -0.06
N THR A 103 16.08 -7.94 -0.44
CA THR A 103 16.27 -8.37 -1.84
C THR A 103 15.04 -7.96 -2.62
N VAL A 104 15.19 -7.16 -3.67
CA VAL A 104 14.06 -6.55 -4.38
C VAL A 104 14.01 -7.07 -5.80
N PHE A 105 12.88 -7.63 -6.20
CA PHE A 105 12.56 -7.93 -7.59
C PHE A 105 11.63 -6.83 -8.11
N ALA A 106 12.14 -6.02 -9.03
CA ALA A 106 11.39 -4.94 -9.66
C ALA A 106 10.81 -5.43 -10.99
N GLY A 107 9.53 -5.79 -11.00
CA GLY A 107 8.79 -6.13 -12.20
C GLY A 107 8.45 -4.89 -13.00
N VAL A 108 8.97 -4.79 -14.23
CA VAL A 108 8.84 -3.64 -15.13
C VAL A 108 8.24 -4.05 -16.47
N LEU A 109 7.54 -3.12 -17.13
CA LEU A 109 6.99 -3.35 -18.47
C LEU A 109 8.07 -3.40 -19.56
N ASN A 110 9.15 -2.65 -19.41
CA ASN A 110 10.30 -2.70 -20.31
C ASN A 110 11.59 -2.75 -19.51
N GLU A 111 12.25 -3.92 -19.49
CA GLU A 111 13.51 -4.10 -18.78
C GLU A 111 14.68 -3.28 -19.36
N GLN A 112 14.58 -2.80 -20.60
CA GLN A 112 15.55 -1.89 -21.24
C GLN A 112 15.07 -0.43 -21.21
N GLY A 113 13.97 -0.14 -20.51
CA GLY A 113 13.45 1.21 -20.35
C GLY A 113 14.29 2.04 -19.37
N SER A 114 14.22 3.37 -19.51
CA SER A 114 14.98 4.31 -18.66
C SER A 114 14.69 4.15 -17.16
N GLY A 115 13.46 3.79 -16.78
CA GLY A 115 13.11 3.49 -15.40
C GLY A 115 13.82 2.24 -14.85
N ALA A 116 13.94 1.20 -15.66
CA ALA A 116 14.67 -0.01 -15.31
C ALA A 116 16.19 0.25 -15.20
N GLU A 117 16.75 1.02 -16.12
CA GLU A 117 18.15 1.45 -16.07
C GLU A 117 18.45 2.29 -14.82
N GLU A 118 17.56 3.21 -14.46
CA GLU A 118 17.70 4.03 -13.26
C GLU A 118 17.75 3.15 -12.00
N LEU A 119 16.85 2.16 -11.89
CA LEU A 119 16.84 1.23 -10.76
C LEU A 119 18.16 0.45 -10.67
N ARG A 120 18.66 -0.06 -11.80
CA ARG A 120 19.96 -0.79 -11.83
C ARG A 120 21.12 0.11 -11.42
N ARG A 121 21.09 1.38 -11.79
CA ARG A 121 22.15 2.36 -11.48
C ARG A 121 22.09 2.87 -10.05
N SER A 122 20.89 3.07 -9.50
CA SER A 122 20.69 3.77 -8.23
C SER A 122 20.53 2.85 -7.01
N CYS A 123 20.21 1.57 -7.24
CA CYS A 123 20.06 0.57 -6.19
C CYS A 123 21.28 -0.36 -6.06
N SER A 124 21.34 -1.08 -4.95
CA SER A 124 22.37 -2.05 -4.66
C SER A 124 22.22 -3.33 -5.51
N SER A 125 23.20 -4.23 -5.43
CA SER A 125 23.16 -5.56 -6.05
C SER A 125 22.05 -6.48 -5.53
N ARG A 126 21.32 -6.08 -4.48
CA ARG A 126 20.14 -6.80 -3.98
C ARG A 126 18.89 -6.53 -4.81
N LEU A 127 18.87 -5.48 -5.63
CA LEU A 127 17.77 -5.21 -6.56
C LEU A 127 18.03 -5.91 -7.91
N SER A 128 17.03 -6.62 -8.40
CA SER A 128 17.02 -7.25 -9.72
C SER A 128 15.78 -6.79 -10.49
N VAL A 129 15.99 -6.31 -11.71
CA VAL A 129 14.91 -5.94 -12.62
C VAL A 129 14.43 -7.18 -13.37
N LEU A 130 13.11 -7.34 -13.49
CA LEU A 130 12.46 -8.44 -14.22
C LEU A 130 11.50 -7.87 -15.26
N GLN A 131 11.62 -8.29 -16.53
CA GLN A 131 10.59 -8.10 -17.54
C GLN A 131 9.29 -8.78 -17.10
N MET A 132 8.23 -8.00 -16.88
CA MET A 132 6.99 -8.50 -16.28
C MET A 132 5.78 -7.62 -16.62
N ASP A 133 5.20 -7.85 -17.79
CA ASP A 133 3.84 -7.41 -18.10
C ASP A 133 2.82 -8.31 -17.41
N VAL A 134 2.07 -7.75 -16.46
CA VAL A 134 1.08 -8.50 -15.66
C VAL A 134 -0.09 -9.03 -16.47
N THR A 135 -0.29 -8.53 -17.71
CA THR A 135 -1.32 -9.03 -18.63
C THR A 135 -0.88 -10.24 -19.44
N LYS A 136 0.41 -10.62 -19.32
CA LYS A 136 1.07 -11.70 -20.06
C LYS A 136 1.46 -12.84 -19.12
N PRO A 137 0.65 -13.90 -19.00
CA PRO A 137 0.91 -15.01 -18.08
C PRO A 137 2.29 -15.67 -18.27
N GLU A 138 2.80 -15.70 -19.49
CA GLU A 138 4.13 -16.18 -19.83
C GLU A 138 5.25 -15.36 -19.17
N GLN A 139 5.15 -14.03 -19.17
CA GLN A 139 6.14 -13.17 -18.51
C GLN A 139 6.04 -13.27 -16.99
N VAL A 140 4.82 -13.39 -16.44
CA VAL A 140 4.60 -13.64 -15.01
C VAL A 140 5.24 -14.95 -14.57
N LYS A 141 5.13 -16.01 -15.38
CA LYS A 141 5.77 -17.31 -15.12
C LYS A 141 7.29 -17.25 -15.24
N GLU A 142 7.83 -16.54 -16.23
CA GLU A 142 9.28 -16.38 -16.37
C GLU A 142 9.87 -15.62 -15.18
N ALA A 143 9.23 -14.50 -14.78
CA ALA A 143 9.59 -13.76 -13.58
C ALA A 143 9.53 -14.65 -12.32
N HIS A 144 8.48 -15.49 -12.21
CA HIS A 144 8.37 -16.46 -11.12
C HIS A 144 9.56 -17.43 -11.09
N SER A 145 9.96 -18.01 -12.22
CA SER A 145 11.11 -18.91 -12.27
C SER A 145 12.41 -18.25 -11.79
N LYS A 146 12.68 -17.01 -12.23
CA LYS A 146 13.85 -16.22 -11.78
C LYS A 146 13.81 -15.93 -10.28
N VAL A 147 12.63 -15.65 -9.73
CA VAL A 147 12.46 -15.45 -8.27
C VAL A 147 12.67 -16.75 -7.51
N VAL A 148 12.10 -17.87 -7.96
CA VAL A 148 12.25 -19.19 -7.33
C VAL A 148 13.72 -19.56 -7.22
N GLU A 149 14.49 -19.41 -8.30
CA GLU A 149 15.92 -19.70 -8.34
C GLU A 149 16.68 -18.91 -7.27
N LYS A 150 16.35 -17.63 -7.10
CA LYS A 150 17.04 -16.73 -6.18
C LYS A 150 16.65 -16.92 -4.71
N VAL A 151 15.37 -17.20 -4.43
CA VAL A 151 14.86 -17.30 -3.04
C VAL A 151 14.92 -18.72 -2.48
N GLN A 152 14.92 -19.73 -3.36
CA GLN A 152 15.00 -21.15 -3.00
C GLN A 152 14.00 -21.51 -1.88
N ASP A 153 14.48 -22.24 -0.86
CA ASP A 153 13.64 -22.73 0.22
C ASP A 153 13.19 -21.66 1.22
N LYS A 154 13.73 -20.44 1.15
CA LYS A 154 13.29 -19.33 2.01
C LYS A 154 11.91 -18.81 1.59
N GLY A 155 11.55 -19.01 0.32
CA GLY A 155 10.34 -18.42 -0.27
C GLY A 155 10.43 -16.91 -0.42
N LEU A 156 9.32 -16.30 -0.84
CA LEU A 156 9.24 -14.87 -1.11
C LEU A 156 8.58 -14.19 0.09
N TRP A 157 9.19 -13.17 0.68
CA TRP A 157 8.61 -12.49 1.83
C TRP A 157 7.38 -11.68 1.46
N ALA A 158 7.40 -10.98 0.33
CA ALA A 158 6.25 -10.18 -0.07
C ALA A 158 6.05 -10.06 -1.57
N VAL A 159 4.78 -9.90 -1.96
CA VAL A 159 4.35 -9.44 -3.28
C VAL A 159 3.59 -8.13 -3.08
N ILE A 160 4.02 -7.11 -3.80
CA ILE A 160 3.36 -5.80 -3.88
C ILE A 160 2.79 -5.65 -5.29
N ASN A 161 1.47 -5.87 -5.42
CA ASN A 161 0.76 -5.59 -6.67
C ASN A 161 0.53 -4.09 -6.78
N ASN A 162 1.42 -3.42 -7.51
CA ASN A 162 1.38 -1.98 -7.73
C ASN A 162 1.04 -1.62 -9.19
N ALA A 163 1.36 -2.50 -10.15
CA ALA A 163 1.06 -2.27 -11.56
C ALA A 163 -0.39 -1.83 -11.76
N GLY A 164 -0.58 -0.75 -12.51
CA GLY A 164 -1.89 -0.23 -12.80
C GLY A 164 -1.87 0.91 -13.81
N ILE A 165 -3.00 1.07 -14.50
CA ILE A 165 -3.28 2.16 -15.44
C ILE A 165 -4.53 2.91 -14.98
N PHE A 166 -4.58 4.21 -15.28
CA PHE A 166 -5.78 5.02 -15.05
C PHE A 166 -6.83 4.79 -16.14
N GLY A 167 -6.39 4.54 -17.38
CA GLY A 167 -7.27 4.47 -18.54
C GLY A 167 -7.80 5.85 -18.94
N PHE A 168 -8.96 5.87 -19.59
CA PHE A 168 -9.60 7.11 -20.03
C PHE A 168 -10.64 7.64 -18.99
N PRO A 169 -10.40 8.79 -18.34
CA PRO A 169 -11.37 9.50 -17.53
C PRO A 169 -12.40 10.20 -18.39
N ALA A 170 -13.55 9.56 -18.46
CA ALA A 170 -14.77 10.18 -18.90
C ALA A 170 -15.95 9.59 -18.16
N ASP A 171 -17.11 10.17 -18.41
CA ASP A 171 -18.35 9.66 -17.87
C ASP A 171 -18.53 8.20 -18.32
N GLY A 172 -19.12 7.37 -17.46
CA GLY A 172 -19.07 5.93 -17.62
C GLY A 172 -19.62 5.42 -18.95
N GLU A 173 -20.62 6.11 -19.51
CA GLU A 173 -21.22 5.84 -20.83
C GLU A 173 -20.27 6.16 -21.99
N LEU A 174 -19.44 7.19 -21.86
CA LEU A 174 -18.52 7.63 -22.91
C LEU A 174 -17.26 6.76 -23.00
N ILE A 175 -16.95 5.98 -21.97
CA ILE A 175 -15.75 5.13 -21.96
C ILE A 175 -15.98 3.89 -22.83
N PRO A 176 -15.17 3.68 -23.90
CA PRO A 176 -15.30 2.49 -24.73
C PRO A 176 -15.07 1.18 -23.94
N MET A 177 -15.79 0.12 -24.30
CA MET A 177 -15.66 -1.18 -23.61
C MET A 177 -14.25 -1.77 -23.64
N ASN A 178 -13.43 -1.46 -24.64
CA ASN A 178 -12.04 -1.90 -24.68
C ASN A 178 -11.19 -1.24 -23.59
N GLU A 179 -11.47 0.00 -23.21
CA GLU A 179 -10.79 0.68 -22.08
C GLU A 179 -11.18 0.03 -20.75
N TYR A 180 -12.46 -0.32 -20.56
CA TYR A 180 -12.89 -1.10 -19.39
C TYR A 180 -12.16 -2.44 -19.30
N LYS A 181 -12.08 -3.18 -20.41
CA LYS A 181 -11.39 -4.47 -20.48
C LYS A 181 -9.90 -4.32 -20.19
N GLN A 182 -9.24 -3.31 -20.75
CA GLN A 182 -7.81 -3.07 -20.55
C GLN A 182 -7.51 -2.66 -19.10
N CYS A 183 -8.28 -1.74 -18.53
CA CYS A 183 -8.17 -1.38 -17.11
C CYS A 183 -8.35 -2.61 -16.22
N MET A 184 -9.36 -3.45 -16.49
CA MET A 184 -9.60 -4.68 -15.71
C MET A 184 -8.46 -5.70 -15.87
N ALA A 185 -7.94 -5.88 -17.10
CA ALA A 185 -6.84 -6.77 -17.39
C ALA A 185 -5.58 -6.42 -16.59
N VAL A 186 -5.22 -5.14 -16.52
CA VAL A 186 -4.02 -4.69 -15.79
C VAL A 186 -4.27 -4.62 -14.28
N ASN A 187 -5.27 -3.83 -13.86
CA ASN A 187 -5.42 -3.41 -12.46
C ASN A 187 -5.98 -4.51 -11.56
N PHE A 188 -6.72 -5.46 -12.14
CA PHE A 188 -7.37 -6.53 -11.38
C PHE A 188 -6.85 -7.91 -11.79
N PHE A 189 -7.08 -8.35 -13.03
CA PHE A 189 -6.71 -9.71 -13.45
C PHE A 189 -5.20 -9.93 -13.37
N GLY A 190 -4.39 -8.94 -13.75
CA GLY A 190 -2.93 -9.00 -13.59
C GLY A 190 -2.51 -9.17 -12.13
N ALA A 191 -3.09 -8.41 -11.20
CA ALA A 191 -2.82 -8.58 -9.77
C ALA A 191 -3.25 -9.96 -9.24
N VAL A 192 -4.37 -10.51 -9.73
CA VAL A 192 -4.82 -11.86 -9.39
C VAL A 192 -3.86 -12.92 -9.92
N GLU A 193 -3.43 -12.82 -11.18
CA GLU A 193 -2.50 -13.77 -11.82
C GLU A 193 -1.16 -13.80 -11.11
N VAL A 194 -0.60 -12.61 -10.81
CA VAL A 194 0.64 -12.48 -10.03
C VAL A 194 0.46 -13.06 -8.63
N THR A 195 -0.64 -12.70 -7.94
CA THR A 195 -0.91 -13.24 -6.61
C THR A 195 -0.93 -14.76 -6.62
N LYS A 196 -1.70 -15.38 -7.52
CA LYS A 196 -1.84 -16.84 -7.60
C LYS A 196 -0.51 -17.52 -7.93
N THR A 197 0.26 -16.96 -8.86
CA THR A 197 1.55 -17.51 -9.30
C THR A 197 2.56 -17.53 -8.15
N PHE A 198 2.65 -16.45 -7.37
CA PHE A 198 3.64 -16.32 -6.30
C PHE A 198 3.16 -16.82 -4.92
N LEU A 199 1.86 -17.15 -4.79
CA LEU A 199 1.27 -17.60 -3.53
C LEU A 199 1.99 -18.78 -2.87
N PRO A 200 2.48 -19.82 -3.59
CA PRO A 200 3.25 -20.89 -2.97
C PRO A 200 4.49 -20.39 -2.23
N LEU A 201 5.18 -19.38 -2.77
CA LEU A 201 6.37 -18.78 -2.15
C LEU A 201 6.01 -17.94 -0.94
N LEU A 202 4.89 -17.20 -0.99
CA LEU A 202 4.39 -16.44 0.17
C LEU A 202 3.97 -17.38 1.31
N ARG A 203 3.33 -18.52 1.01
CA ARG A 203 2.95 -19.50 2.05
C ARG A 203 4.17 -20.09 2.74
N ARG A 204 5.25 -20.38 1.98
CA ARG A 204 6.50 -20.92 2.53
C ARG A 204 7.14 -19.96 3.54
N SER A 205 7.14 -18.66 3.24
CA SER A 205 7.73 -17.62 4.09
C SER A 205 6.78 -17.09 5.18
N LYS A 206 5.50 -17.48 5.17
CA LYS A 206 4.41 -16.84 5.93
C LYS A 206 4.42 -15.31 5.70
N GLY A 207 4.55 -14.96 4.44
CA GLY A 207 4.88 -13.62 3.96
C GLY A 207 3.73 -12.61 3.96
N ARG A 208 3.80 -11.67 3.02
CA ARG A 208 2.93 -10.50 2.89
C ARG A 208 2.40 -10.37 1.46
N LEU A 209 1.11 -10.14 1.31
CA LEU A 209 0.50 -9.69 0.07
C LEU A 209 0.01 -8.26 0.26
N VAL A 210 0.54 -7.32 -0.52
CA VAL A 210 0.15 -5.91 -0.44
C VAL A 210 -0.41 -5.49 -1.80
N ASN A 211 -1.66 -5.04 -1.82
CA ASN A 211 -2.30 -4.57 -3.04
C ASN A 211 -2.45 -3.05 -2.99
N ILE A 212 -1.85 -2.35 -3.96
CA ILE A 212 -2.01 -0.90 -4.12
C ILE A 212 -3.29 -0.63 -4.90
N SER A 213 -4.32 -0.30 -4.14
CA SER A 213 -5.64 0.07 -4.62
C SER A 213 -5.69 1.59 -4.88
N SER A 214 -6.80 2.25 -4.53
CA SER A 214 -6.97 3.70 -4.61
C SER A 214 -8.13 4.12 -3.70
N MET A 215 -8.13 5.36 -3.24
CA MET A 215 -9.32 5.98 -2.64
C MET A 215 -10.58 5.81 -3.51
N GLY A 216 -10.43 5.88 -4.84
CA GLY A 216 -11.51 5.69 -5.81
C GLY A 216 -12.19 4.31 -5.76
N ALA A 217 -11.62 3.35 -5.03
CA ALA A 217 -12.25 2.05 -4.77
C ALA A 217 -13.46 2.14 -3.82
N GLY A 218 -13.52 3.16 -2.97
CA GLY A 218 -14.57 3.31 -1.94
C GLY A 218 -15.26 4.66 -1.94
N VAL A 219 -14.72 5.65 -2.67
CA VAL A 219 -15.34 6.97 -2.85
C VAL A 219 -15.69 7.11 -4.33
N PRO A 220 -16.98 7.21 -4.69
CA PRO A 220 -17.39 7.49 -6.06
C PRO A 220 -16.80 8.83 -6.52
N MET A 221 -16.15 8.81 -7.68
CA MET A 221 -15.62 10.00 -8.33
C MET A 221 -16.07 9.97 -9.79
N GLU A 222 -16.63 11.08 -10.25
CA GLU A 222 -16.96 11.25 -11.65
C GLU A 222 -15.72 11.05 -12.52
N LYS A 223 -15.94 10.62 -13.75
CA LYS A 223 -14.88 10.43 -14.75
C LYS A 223 -13.86 9.35 -14.39
N MET A 224 -14.22 8.39 -13.53
CA MET A 224 -13.33 7.29 -13.14
C MET A 224 -14.04 5.92 -13.17
N ALA A 225 -15.13 5.77 -13.93
CA ALA A 225 -15.98 4.56 -13.86
C ALA A 225 -15.18 3.27 -14.14
N SER A 226 -14.36 3.24 -15.19
CA SER A 226 -13.50 2.09 -15.52
C SER A 226 -12.46 1.84 -14.43
N TYR A 227 -11.67 2.86 -14.08
CA TYR A 227 -10.61 2.77 -13.08
C TYR A 227 -11.11 2.36 -11.69
N SER A 228 -12.06 3.10 -11.15
CA SER A 228 -12.61 2.90 -9.80
C SER A 228 -13.24 1.53 -9.64
N SER A 229 -13.92 1.02 -10.67
CA SER A 229 -14.47 -0.35 -10.68
C SER A 229 -13.37 -1.41 -10.47
N THR A 230 -12.22 -1.26 -11.14
CA THR A 230 -11.10 -2.21 -10.97
C THR A 230 -10.47 -2.13 -9.57
N LYS A 231 -10.35 -0.93 -9.00
CA LYS A 231 -9.78 -0.73 -7.66
C LYS A 231 -10.74 -1.19 -6.56
N ALA A 232 -12.05 -1.07 -6.77
CA ALA A 232 -13.08 -1.67 -5.93
C ALA A 232 -12.98 -3.21 -5.96
N ALA A 233 -12.88 -3.81 -7.15
CA ALA A 233 -12.69 -5.25 -7.31
C ALA A 233 -11.41 -5.76 -6.61
N LEU A 234 -10.28 -5.05 -6.78
CA LEU A 234 -9.02 -5.39 -6.10
C LEU A 234 -9.13 -5.26 -4.57
N THR A 235 -9.88 -4.28 -4.07
CA THR A 235 -10.12 -4.09 -2.62
C THR A 235 -10.93 -5.24 -2.04
N MET A 236 -12.00 -5.66 -2.72
CA MET A 236 -12.81 -6.81 -2.30
C MET A 236 -11.99 -8.10 -2.35
N PHE A 237 -11.27 -8.35 -3.45
CA PHE A 237 -10.36 -9.49 -3.57
C PHE A 237 -9.35 -9.55 -2.43
N SER A 238 -8.73 -8.41 -2.08
CA SER A 238 -7.78 -8.33 -0.96
C SER A 238 -8.42 -8.73 0.37
N SER A 239 -9.68 -8.36 0.59
CA SER A 239 -10.42 -8.66 1.82
C SER A 239 -10.77 -10.14 1.94
N VAL A 240 -11.20 -10.76 0.83
CA VAL A 240 -11.44 -12.21 0.75
C VAL A 240 -10.13 -12.99 0.96
N MET A 241 -9.08 -12.65 0.20
CA MET A 241 -7.78 -13.32 0.30
C MET A 241 -7.17 -13.23 1.70
N ARG A 242 -7.42 -12.15 2.43
CA ARG A 242 -6.98 -12.00 3.83
C ARG A 242 -7.55 -13.10 4.72
N GLN A 243 -8.84 -13.40 4.57
CA GLN A 243 -9.50 -14.45 5.34
C GLN A 243 -8.98 -15.82 4.92
N GLU A 244 -8.95 -16.10 3.62
CA GLU A 244 -8.54 -17.40 3.07
C GLU A 244 -7.08 -17.76 3.37
N LEU A 245 -6.19 -16.76 3.37
CA LEU A 245 -4.76 -16.94 3.56
C LEU A 245 -4.32 -16.89 5.02
N SER A 246 -5.19 -16.43 5.94
CA SER A 246 -4.89 -16.33 7.37
C SER A 246 -4.43 -17.66 7.97
N LYS A 247 -5.08 -18.77 7.59
CA LYS A 247 -4.74 -20.15 8.03
C LYS A 247 -3.35 -20.60 7.60
N TRP A 248 -2.79 -19.98 6.56
CA TRP A 248 -1.44 -20.25 6.06
C TRP A 248 -0.40 -19.26 6.61
N GLY A 249 -0.81 -18.34 7.50
CA GLY A 249 0.08 -17.34 8.09
C GLY A 249 0.48 -16.19 7.18
N VAL A 250 -0.05 -16.13 5.95
CA VAL A 250 0.20 -15.01 5.03
C VAL A 250 -0.69 -13.84 5.43
N LYS A 251 -0.10 -12.64 5.59
CA LYS A 251 -0.87 -11.42 5.89
C LYS A 251 -1.16 -10.67 4.61
N VAL A 252 -2.40 -10.21 4.46
CA VAL A 252 -2.82 -9.41 3.31
C VAL A 252 -3.14 -8.00 3.80
N ALA A 253 -2.69 -6.99 3.06
CA ALA A 253 -2.99 -5.58 3.28
C ALA A 253 -3.44 -4.93 1.98
N VAL A 254 -4.39 -3.99 2.09
CA VAL A 254 -4.75 -3.09 0.99
C VAL A 254 -4.30 -1.67 1.34
N VAL A 255 -3.67 -1.01 0.39
CA VAL A 255 -3.26 0.39 0.50
C VAL A 255 -4.11 1.18 -0.48
N GLN A 256 -4.91 2.13 0.00
CA GLN A 256 -5.75 3.00 -0.82
C GLN A 256 -5.19 4.42 -0.78
N PRO A 257 -4.25 4.74 -1.69
CA PRO A 257 -3.67 6.06 -1.78
C PRO A 257 -4.62 7.12 -2.32
N GLY A 258 -4.35 8.37 -1.93
CA GLY A 258 -4.91 9.56 -2.53
C GLY A 258 -4.16 9.92 -3.81
N ALA A 259 -4.27 11.17 -4.25
CA ALA A 259 -3.57 11.64 -5.44
C ALA A 259 -2.07 11.84 -5.16
N PHE A 260 -1.22 11.14 -5.90
CA PHE A 260 0.24 11.31 -5.92
C PHE A 260 0.70 11.60 -7.34
N GLN A 261 1.68 12.48 -7.49
CA GLN A 261 2.21 12.88 -8.80
C GLN A 261 2.99 11.72 -9.41
N THR A 262 2.37 11.01 -10.34
CA THR A 262 2.95 9.88 -11.05
C THR A 262 2.63 9.99 -12.53
N LYS A 263 3.22 9.12 -13.35
CA LYS A 263 2.91 9.05 -14.79
C LYS A 263 1.64 8.21 -15.09
N ILE A 264 0.84 7.86 -14.08
CA ILE A 264 -0.34 6.97 -14.24
C ILE A 264 -1.43 7.58 -15.13
N THR A 265 -1.49 8.92 -15.18
CA THR A 265 -2.40 9.71 -16.03
C THR A 265 -1.92 9.82 -17.48
N GLY A 266 -0.87 9.11 -17.89
CA GLY A 266 -0.43 9.10 -19.28
C GLY A 266 0.16 10.44 -19.78
N THR A 267 0.22 10.59 -21.10
CA THR A 267 0.82 11.72 -21.84
C THR A 267 -0.25 12.46 -22.65
N SER A 268 0.04 13.72 -23.04
CA SER A 268 -0.86 14.51 -23.90
C SER A 268 -1.27 13.77 -25.17
N ASP A 269 -0.32 13.11 -25.84
CA ASP A 269 -0.60 12.37 -27.07
C ASP A 269 -1.58 11.21 -26.86
N MET A 270 -1.48 10.52 -25.71
CA MET A 270 -2.46 9.48 -25.36
C MET A 270 -3.84 10.09 -25.14
N TRP A 271 -3.91 11.28 -24.54
CA TRP A 271 -5.17 12.02 -24.35
C TRP A 271 -5.83 12.37 -25.67
N GLU A 272 -5.09 12.98 -26.60
CA GLU A 272 -5.58 13.35 -27.92
C GLU A 272 -6.07 12.12 -28.70
N MET A 273 -5.34 11.00 -28.62
CA MET A 273 -5.76 9.75 -29.24
C MET A 273 -7.08 9.23 -28.65
N HIS A 274 -7.26 9.25 -27.32
CA HIS A 274 -8.49 8.77 -26.71
C HIS A 274 -9.69 9.69 -26.99
N GLU A 275 -9.48 11.01 -26.95
CA GLU A 275 -10.49 12.02 -27.31
C GLU A 275 -11.00 11.79 -28.74
N LYS A 276 -10.06 11.66 -29.69
CA LYS A 276 -10.38 11.35 -31.10
C LYS A 276 -11.15 10.04 -31.23
N LYS A 277 -10.72 8.97 -30.55
CA LYS A 277 -11.41 7.68 -30.58
C LYS A 277 -12.86 7.80 -30.12
N ILE A 278 -13.14 8.62 -29.12
CA ILE A 278 -14.50 8.78 -28.60
C ILE A 278 -15.35 9.56 -29.58
N LEU A 279 -14.87 10.70 -30.07
CA LEU A 279 -15.58 11.48 -31.07
C LEU A 279 -15.90 10.67 -32.34
N GLU A 280 -15.00 9.79 -32.76
CA GLU A 280 -15.19 8.94 -33.96
C GLU A 280 -16.16 7.77 -33.76
N HIS A 281 -16.31 7.25 -32.54
CA HIS A 281 -17.05 6.00 -32.29
C HIS A 281 -18.31 6.18 -31.43
N LEU A 282 -18.59 7.39 -30.96
CA LEU A 282 -19.80 7.67 -30.19
C LEU A 282 -21.06 7.53 -31.07
N PRO A 283 -22.13 6.89 -30.55
CA PRO A 283 -23.44 6.97 -31.19
C PRO A 283 -23.88 8.42 -31.35
N ARG A 284 -24.51 8.75 -32.49
CA ARG A 284 -24.95 10.12 -32.79
C ARG A 284 -25.89 10.71 -31.74
N GLU A 285 -26.73 9.86 -31.14
CA GLU A 285 -27.63 10.21 -30.04
C GLU A 285 -26.84 10.69 -28.82
N VAL A 286 -25.87 9.88 -28.36
CA VAL A 286 -25.00 10.23 -27.23
C VAL A 286 -24.18 11.50 -27.53
N LEU A 287 -23.66 11.64 -28.75
CA LEU A 287 -22.94 12.86 -29.13
C LEU A 287 -23.85 14.11 -29.11
N ALA A 288 -25.12 13.98 -29.48
CA ALA A 288 -26.09 15.07 -29.42
C ALA A 288 -26.44 15.46 -27.97
N ASP A 289 -26.53 14.48 -27.07
CA ASP A 289 -26.84 14.71 -25.66
C ASP A 289 -25.68 15.37 -24.90
N TYR A 290 -24.45 14.88 -25.14
CA TYR A 290 -23.27 15.38 -24.44
C TYR A 290 -22.67 16.63 -25.09
N GLY A 291 -22.71 16.73 -26.42
CA GLY A 291 -22.07 17.78 -27.20
C GLY A 291 -20.54 17.62 -27.30
N GLU A 292 -19.98 18.03 -28.46
CA GLU A 292 -18.53 17.98 -28.70
C GLU A 292 -17.75 18.83 -27.69
N ASP A 293 -18.24 20.03 -27.37
CA ASP A 293 -17.58 20.94 -26.41
C ASP A 293 -17.37 20.29 -25.04
N TYR A 294 -18.35 19.52 -24.56
CA TYR A 294 -18.22 18.81 -23.29
C TYR A 294 -17.11 17.77 -23.34
N ILE A 295 -17.07 16.97 -24.41
CA ILE A 295 -16.05 15.93 -24.60
C ILE A 295 -14.64 16.55 -24.62
N LEU A 296 -14.47 17.66 -25.33
CA LEU A 296 -13.21 18.42 -25.41
C LEU A 296 -12.78 19.00 -24.05
N THR A 297 -13.72 19.24 -23.13
CA THR A 297 -13.41 19.73 -21.77
C THR A 297 -12.92 18.64 -20.82
N LEU A 298 -13.12 17.35 -21.14
CA LEU A 298 -12.73 16.23 -20.27
C LEU A 298 -11.22 16.21 -19.98
N LYS A 299 -10.38 16.71 -20.89
CA LYS A 299 -8.93 16.85 -20.67
C LYS A 299 -8.58 17.73 -19.46
N HIS A 300 -9.41 18.71 -19.11
CA HIS A 300 -9.18 19.59 -17.97
C HIS A 300 -9.27 18.86 -16.63
N PHE A 301 -10.01 17.76 -16.57
CA PHE A 301 -10.14 16.95 -15.36
C PHE A 301 -8.78 16.41 -14.88
N LEU A 302 -7.94 15.98 -15.81
CA LEU A 302 -6.61 15.43 -15.50
C LEU A 302 -5.64 16.50 -15.01
N ALA A 303 -5.67 17.68 -15.63
CA ALA A 303 -4.87 18.81 -15.18
C ALA A 303 -5.21 19.13 -13.71
N HIS A 304 -6.50 19.19 -13.38
CA HIS A 304 -6.94 19.41 -12.00
C HIS A 304 -6.53 18.28 -11.04
N LEU A 305 -6.58 17.02 -11.48
CA LEU A 305 -6.09 15.89 -10.67
C LEU A 305 -4.59 15.99 -10.39
N LEU A 306 -3.79 16.39 -11.37
CA LEU A 306 -2.34 16.54 -11.22
C LEU A 306 -1.97 17.72 -10.31
N ASP A 307 -2.68 18.85 -10.42
CA ASP A 307 -2.48 20.03 -9.57
C ASP A 307 -2.75 19.74 -8.08
N THR A 308 -3.66 18.81 -7.80
CA THR A 308 -4.02 18.42 -6.44
C THR A 308 -3.21 17.24 -5.91
N ALA A 309 -2.36 16.64 -6.74
CA ALA A 309 -1.57 15.47 -6.40
C ALA A 309 -0.30 15.84 -5.61
N SER A 310 0.05 15.01 -4.62
CA SER A 310 1.25 15.20 -3.79
C SER A 310 2.51 14.71 -4.52
N PRO A 311 3.60 15.51 -4.58
CA PRO A 311 4.91 15.03 -5.04
C PRO A 311 5.63 14.16 -3.99
N ASP A 312 5.26 14.31 -2.71
CA ASP A 312 5.87 13.55 -1.62
C ASP A 312 5.21 12.17 -1.49
N PHE A 313 5.97 11.11 -1.78
CA PHE A 313 5.53 9.72 -1.64
C PHE A 313 5.75 9.13 -0.24
N SER A 314 6.41 9.85 0.67
CA SER A 314 6.79 9.35 1.99
C SER A 314 5.63 8.74 2.78
N PRO A 315 4.41 9.32 2.82
CA PRO A 315 3.28 8.71 3.53
C PRO A 315 2.94 7.31 3.02
N LEU A 316 3.02 7.09 1.70
CA LEU A 316 2.75 5.80 1.10
C LEU A 316 3.87 4.80 1.38
N ILE A 317 5.12 5.24 1.25
CA ILE A 317 6.29 4.41 1.51
C ILE A 317 6.28 3.89 2.96
N LEU A 318 5.95 4.76 3.92
CA LEU A 318 5.87 4.38 5.34
C LEU A 318 4.74 3.38 5.61
N ASP A 319 3.57 3.55 4.99
CA ASP A 319 2.45 2.61 5.12
C ASP A 319 2.79 1.24 4.50
N VAL A 320 3.44 1.21 3.33
CA VAL A 320 3.94 -0.03 2.71
C VAL A 320 5.00 -0.68 3.59
N GLN A 321 5.96 0.09 4.11
CA GLN A 321 6.97 -0.40 5.04
C GLN A 321 6.32 -1.03 6.28
N HIS A 322 5.30 -0.39 6.87
CA HIS A 322 4.56 -0.94 7.99
C HIS A 322 3.84 -2.24 7.62
N ALA A 323 3.17 -2.29 6.47
CA ALA A 323 2.51 -3.51 5.97
C ALA A 323 3.50 -4.68 5.81
N LEU A 324 4.74 -4.40 5.44
CA LEU A 324 5.78 -5.42 5.26
C LEU A 324 6.45 -5.86 6.56
N CYS A 325 6.71 -4.91 7.47
CA CYS A 325 7.64 -5.13 8.56
C CYS A 325 6.95 -5.25 9.92
N ALA A 326 5.73 -4.74 10.10
CA ALA A 326 5.01 -4.95 11.35
C ALA A 326 4.71 -6.45 11.56
N LYS A 327 4.81 -6.90 12.81
CA LYS A 327 4.37 -8.22 13.23
C LYS A 327 2.86 -8.37 13.05
N HIS A 328 2.12 -7.31 13.35
CA HIS A 328 0.68 -7.20 13.22
C HIS A 328 0.31 -6.04 12.29
N PRO A 329 0.50 -6.18 10.97
CA PRO A 329 0.17 -5.12 10.04
C PRO A 329 -1.35 -4.87 10.01
N ALA A 330 -1.75 -3.62 9.85
CA ALA A 330 -3.14 -3.27 9.61
C ALA A 330 -3.65 -3.90 8.30
N ALA A 331 -4.94 -4.21 8.27
CA ALA A 331 -5.61 -4.70 7.08
C ALA A 331 -5.70 -3.63 5.96
N PHE A 332 -5.73 -2.36 6.36
CA PHE A 332 -6.09 -1.22 5.53
C PHE A 332 -5.19 -0.02 5.84
N TYR A 333 -4.66 0.60 4.79
CA TYR A 333 -3.88 1.83 4.84
C TYR A 333 -4.46 2.84 3.86
N SER A 334 -4.41 4.14 4.21
CA SER A 334 -4.95 5.21 3.38
C SER A 334 -3.99 6.41 3.33
N PRO A 335 -2.80 6.25 2.71
CA PRO A 335 -1.79 7.29 2.69
C PRO A 335 -2.19 8.46 1.78
N GLY A 336 -1.70 9.65 2.11
CA GLY A 336 -1.93 10.87 1.35
C GLY A 336 -3.03 11.76 1.93
N ARG A 337 -3.04 13.03 1.52
CA ARG A 337 -4.03 14.01 1.98
C ARG A 337 -5.40 13.70 1.39
N ARG A 338 -6.46 14.01 2.16
CA ARG A 338 -7.87 13.90 1.74
C ARG A 338 -8.36 12.50 1.33
N CYS A 339 -7.61 11.45 1.69
CA CYS A 339 -7.90 10.07 1.32
C CYS A 339 -9.27 9.55 1.79
N TYR A 340 -9.81 10.07 2.90
CA TYR A 340 -11.17 9.79 3.38
C TYR A 340 -11.62 10.94 4.30
N PRO A 341 -12.88 11.40 4.24
CA PRO A 341 -13.45 12.21 5.31
C PRO A 341 -13.45 11.40 6.63
N LEU A 342 -13.28 12.08 7.77
CA LEU A 342 -13.11 11.47 9.10
C LEU A 342 -14.16 10.37 9.43
N GLY A 343 -15.37 10.47 8.88
CA GLY A 343 -16.46 9.49 9.08
C GLY A 343 -16.33 8.16 8.33
N VAL A 344 -15.58 8.09 7.22
CA VAL A 344 -15.46 6.85 6.42
C VAL A 344 -14.37 5.92 6.96
N LYS A 345 -13.30 6.47 7.56
CA LYS A 345 -12.22 5.69 8.21
C LYS A 345 -12.74 4.79 9.35
N GLY A 346 -13.78 5.21 10.07
CA GLY A 346 -14.38 4.44 11.16
C GLY A 346 -15.18 3.22 10.67
N LYS A 347 -15.88 3.34 9.54
CA LYS A 347 -16.65 2.23 8.95
C LYS A 347 -15.78 1.16 8.29
N LEU A 348 -14.61 1.53 7.74
CA LEU A 348 -13.68 0.58 7.11
C LEU A 348 -12.79 -0.17 8.12
N ARG A 349 -12.63 0.34 9.35
CA ARG A 349 -11.90 -0.36 10.43
C ARG A 349 -12.78 -1.32 11.24
N ALA A 350 -14.10 -1.21 11.12
CA ALA A 350 -15.04 -2.02 11.89
C ALA A 350 -15.67 -3.10 11.01
N SER A 351 -15.07 -4.29 10.98
CA SER A 351 -15.75 -5.58 10.82
C SER A 351 -14.76 -6.69 11.21
N PRO A 352 -15.06 -7.49 12.26
CA PRO A 352 -14.33 -8.70 12.62
C PRO A 352 -14.31 -9.76 11.50
#